data_AF-A0A7Y9GEA0-F1
#
_entry.id   AF-A0A7Y9GEA0-F1
#
_cell.length_a   1.000
_cell.length_b   1.000
_cell.length_c   1.000
_cell.angle_alpha   90.00
_cell.angle_beta   90.00
_cell.angle_gamma   90.00
#
_symmetry.space_group_name_H-M   'P 1'
#
loop_
_entity.id
_entity.type
_entity.pdbx_description
1 polymer ?
#
loop_
_entity_poly.entity_id
_entity_poly.type
_entity_poly.pdbx_seq_one_letter_code
_entity_poly.pdbx_strand_id
1 'polypeptide(L)'
;MTWSKYEIFSILSGFVLIGAALMPGMSVKDRMRIGAGGVLFAGYGFFVAAQTSGTWEFPWMIFVIPFIGLGYAGVKAYEWWTKETREESRR
;
A
#
# COMPACT_ATOMS: atom_id res chain seq x y z
N MET A 1 3.26 -22.40 -14.19
CA MET A 1 3.05 -20.97 -13.89
C MET A 1 4.02 -20.62 -12.77
N THR A 2 5.21 -20.14 -13.11
CA THR A 2 6.26 -19.85 -12.12
C THR A 2 6.17 -18.36 -11.82
N TRP A 3 5.61 -18.00 -10.67
CA TRP A 3 5.50 -16.60 -10.27
C TRP A 3 6.90 -16.10 -9.92
N SER A 4 7.33 -15.01 -10.55
CA SER A 4 8.59 -14.39 -10.19
C SER A 4 8.42 -13.60 -8.88
N LYS A 5 9.55 -13.21 -8.30
CA LYS A 5 9.56 -12.39 -7.09
C LYS A 5 8.85 -11.05 -7.31
N TYR A 6 8.85 -10.55 -8.54
CA TYR A 6 8.27 -9.25 -8.88
C TYR A 6 6.73 -9.25 -8.84
N GLU A 7 6.07 -10.27 -9.41
CA GLU A 7 4.59 -10.37 -9.35
C GLU A 7 4.13 -10.50 -7.90
N ILE A 8 4.82 -11.36 -7.13
CA ILE A 8 4.53 -11.57 -5.71
C ILE A 8 4.65 -10.25 -4.94
N PHE A 9 5.74 -9.51 -5.14
CA PHE A 9 5.92 -8.23 -4.46
C PHE A 9 4.95 -7.15 -4.94
N SER A 10 4.53 -7.16 -6.20
CA SER A 10 3.46 -6.27 -6.69
C SER A 10 2.17 -6.50 -5.93
N ILE A 11 1.77 -7.77 -5.77
CA ILE A 11 0.55 -8.15 -5.08
C ILE A 11 0.63 -7.80 -3.60
N LEU A 12 1.76 -8.10 -2.94
CA LEU A 12 1.98 -7.74 -1.54
C LEU A 12 1.96 -6.23 -1.34
N SER A 13 2.59 -5.46 -2.22
CA SER A 13 2.56 -3.99 -2.20
C SER A 13 1.13 -3.48 -2.34
N GLY A 14 0.35 -4.09 -3.22
CA GLY A 14 -1.07 -3.81 -3.39
C GLY A 14 -1.85 -3.98 -2.10
N PHE A 15 -1.70 -5.12 -1.43
CA PHE A 15 -2.37 -5.39 -0.15
C PHE A 15 -1.90 -4.47 0.98
N VAL A 16 -0.60 -4.17 1.05
CA VAL A 16 -0.06 -3.24 2.04
C VAL A 16 -0.65 -1.84 1.86
N LEU A 17 -0.74 -1.34 0.63
CA LEU A 17 -1.35 -0.04 0.36
C LEU A 17 -2.85 -0.04 0.69
N ILE A 18 -3.58 -1.10 0.34
CA ILE A 18 -5.00 -1.23 0.73
C ILE A 18 -5.14 -1.20 2.25
N GLY A 19 -4.31 -1.92 3.00
CA GLY A 19 -4.29 -1.90 4.46
C GLY A 19 -3.93 -0.52 5.02
N ALA A 20 -2.93 0.14 4.45
CA ALA A 20 -2.52 1.50 4.81
C ALA A 20 -3.67 2.51 4.66
N ALA A 21 -4.50 2.37 3.63
CA ALA A 21 -5.66 3.24 3.40
C ALA A 21 -6.78 3.09 4.47
N LEU A 22 -6.76 2.01 5.27
CA LEU A 22 -7.72 1.81 6.34
C LEU A 22 -7.31 2.49 7.66
N MET A 23 -6.09 3.02 7.74
CA MET A 23 -5.56 3.58 8.99
C MET A 23 -6.23 4.90 9.39
N PRO A 24 -6.51 5.10 10.69
CA PRO A 24 -7.04 6.37 11.22
C PRO A 24 -6.05 7.52 11.00
N GLY A 25 -6.57 8.75 11.00
CA GLY A 25 -5.77 9.95 10.75
C GLY A 25 -5.59 10.34 9.28
N MET A 26 -5.97 9.47 8.32
CA MET A 26 -5.91 9.79 6.89
C MET A 26 -7.17 10.49 6.36
N SER A 27 -6.98 11.49 5.50
CA SER A 27 -8.07 12.14 4.76
C SER A 27 -8.70 11.20 3.73
N VAL A 28 -9.98 11.41 3.37
CA VAL A 28 -10.68 10.59 2.35
C VAL A 28 -9.92 10.58 1.02
N LYS A 29 -9.35 11.73 0.62
CA LYS A 29 -8.56 11.83 -0.62
C LYS A 29 -7.31 10.95 -0.57
N ASP A 30 -6.61 10.91 0.56
CA ASP A 30 -5.41 10.08 0.71
C ASP A 30 -5.77 8.59 0.72
N ARG A 31 -6.84 8.22 1.43
CA ARG A 31 -7.36 6.85 1.44
C ARG A 31 -7.72 6.37 0.03
N MET A 32 -8.39 7.21 -0.76
CA MET A 32 -8.72 6.87 -2.15
C MET A 32 -7.47 6.72 -3.01
N ARG A 33 -6.49 7.62 -2.91
CA ARG A 33 -5.24 7.54 -3.70
C ARG A 33 -4.42 6.31 -3.35
N ILE A 34 -4.22 6.06 -2.06
CA ILE A 34 -3.45 4.92 -1.55
C ILE A 34 -4.18 3.61 -1.85
N GLY A 35 -5.49 3.56 -1.58
CA GLY A 35 -6.32 2.39 -1.86
C GLY A 35 -6.39 2.06 -3.36
N ALA A 36 -6.62 3.06 -4.21
CA ALA A 36 -6.63 2.87 -5.66
C ALA A 36 -5.26 2.43 -6.19
N GLY A 37 -4.17 3.03 -5.67
CA GLY A 37 -2.81 2.57 -5.97
C GLY A 37 -2.60 1.11 -5.58
N GLY A 38 -3.09 0.70 -4.40
CA GLY A 38 -3.02 -0.68 -3.95
C GLY A 38 -3.79 -1.66 -4.84
N VAL A 39 -5.00 -1.30 -5.25
CA VAL A 39 -5.80 -2.11 -6.20
C VAL A 39 -5.09 -2.25 -7.54
N LEU A 40 -4.49 -1.16 -8.05
CA LEU A 40 -3.74 -1.18 -9.31
C LEU A 40 -2.50 -2.07 -9.21
N PHE A 41 -1.73 -2.02 -8.11
CA PHE A 41 -0.56 -2.89 -7.93
C PHE A 41 -0.93 -4.36 -7.76
N ALA A 42 -1.97 -4.67 -7.00
CA ALA A 42 -2.46 -6.05 -6.88
C ALA A 42 -2.97 -6.56 -8.22
N GLY A 43 -3.84 -5.79 -8.89
CA GLY A 43 -4.42 -6.14 -10.18
C GLY A 43 -3.36 -6.31 -11.28
N TYR A 44 -2.39 -5.41 -11.36
CA TYR A 44 -1.28 -5.51 -12.32
C TYR A 44 -0.37 -6.71 -12.03
N GLY A 45 -0.11 -7.01 -10.75
CA GLY A 45 0.56 -8.23 -10.31
C GLY A 45 -0.10 -9.51 -10.82
N PHE A 46 -1.42 -9.63 -10.62
CA PHE A 46 -2.20 -10.75 -11.15
C PHE A 46 -2.25 -10.78 -12.67
N PHE A 47 -2.36 -9.62 -13.32
CA PHE A 47 -2.39 -9.50 -14.76
C PHE A 47 -1.09 -10.01 -15.40
N VAL A 48 0.07 -9.54 -14.92
CA VAL A 48 1.38 -9.99 -15.43
C VAL A 48 1.61 -11.46 -15.11
N ALA A 49 1.23 -11.93 -13.92
CA ALA A 49 1.33 -13.35 -13.57
C ALA A 49 0.52 -14.26 -14.53
N ALA A 50 -0.60 -13.77 -15.07
CA ALA A 50 -1.45 -14.48 -16.02
C ALA A 50 -0.90 -14.47 -17.47
N GLN A 51 0.10 -13.64 -17.78
CA GLN A 51 0.72 -13.60 -19.10
C GLN A 51 1.70 -14.75 -19.28
N THR A 52 1.67 -15.36 -20.48
CA THR A 52 2.56 -16.46 -20.86
C THR A 52 3.79 -15.98 -21.65
N SER A 53 3.76 -14.75 -22.18
CA SER A 53 4.89 -14.08 -22.80
C SER A 53 5.41 -12.94 -21.92
N GLY A 54 6.73 -12.92 -21.68
CA GLY A 54 7.42 -12.00 -20.76
C GLY A 54 7.53 -10.56 -21.25
N THR A 55 6.54 -10.05 -21.98
CA THR A 55 6.55 -8.68 -22.52
C THR A 55 6.37 -7.61 -21.45
N TRP A 56 5.93 -8.00 -20.25
CA TRP A 56 5.65 -7.11 -19.13
C TRP A 56 6.61 -7.40 -17.99
N GLU A 57 7.37 -6.38 -17.59
CA GLU A 57 8.30 -6.46 -16.48
C GLU A 57 7.94 -5.42 -15.41
N PHE A 58 8.31 -5.72 -14.17
CA PHE A 58 8.17 -4.79 -13.06
C PHE A 58 9.48 -4.05 -12.82
N PRO A 59 9.43 -2.74 -12.53
CA PRO A 59 10.61 -2.03 -12.07
C PRO A 59 10.98 -2.49 -10.65
N TRP A 60 12.28 -2.47 -10.33
CA TRP A 60 12.81 -2.78 -9.00
C TRP A 60 12.20 -1.92 -7.88
N MET A 61 11.67 -0.73 -8.22
CA MET A 61 10.99 0.17 -7.29
C MET A 61 9.82 -0.49 -6.55
N ILE A 62 9.25 -1.57 -7.11
CA ILE A 62 8.13 -2.29 -6.49
C ILE A 62 8.47 -2.88 -5.11
N PHE A 63 9.74 -3.17 -4.87
CA PHE A 63 10.20 -3.64 -3.55
C PHE A 63 10.15 -2.54 -2.48
N VAL A 64 10.14 -1.25 -2.87
CA VAL A 64 10.20 -0.10 -1.95
C VAL A 64 8.80 0.41 -1.58
N ILE A 65 7.83 0.26 -2.49
CA ILE A 65 6.44 0.70 -2.32
C ILE A 65 5.77 0.24 -1.02
N PRO A 66 5.89 -1.03 -0.56
CA PRO A 66 5.21 -1.46 0.65
C PRO A 66 5.78 -0.75 1.89
N PHE A 67 7.09 -0.49 1.92
CA PHE A 67 7.74 0.24 3.01
C PHE A 67 7.31 1.70 3.06
N ILE A 68 7.18 2.36 1.90
CA ILE A 68 6.66 3.73 1.83
C ILE A 68 5.21 3.79 2.30
N GLY A 69 4.37 2.84 1.86
CA GLY A 69 2.97 2.74 2.27
C GLY A 69 2.82 2.56 3.78
N LEU A 70 3.56 1.62 4.37
CA LEU A 70 3.58 1.39 5.82
C LEU A 70 4.12 2.58 6.59
N GLY A 71 5.20 3.20 6.13
CA GLY A 71 5.79 4.37 6.78
C GLY A 71 4.81 5.55 6.83
N TYR A 72 4.17 5.86 5.71
CA TYR A 72 3.16 6.92 5.65
C TYR A 72 1.96 6.63 6.56
N ALA A 73 1.45 5.40 6.53
CA ALA A 73 0.36 4.98 7.41
C ALA A 73 0.72 5.03 8.89
N GLY A 74 1.93 4.59 9.25
CA GLY A 74 2.43 4.65 10.62
C GLY A 74 2.53 6.07 11.14
N VAL A 75 3.03 7.00 10.33
CA VAL A 75 3.08 8.44 10.69
C VAL A 75 1.67 8.99 10.93
N LYS A 76 0.71 8.69 10.04
CA LYS A 76 -0.67 9.17 10.17
C LYS A 76 -1.39 8.57 11.39
N ALA A 77 -1.17 7.29 11.65
CA ALA A 77 -1.70 6.62 12.83
C ALA A 77 -1.10 7.20 14.12
N TYR A 78 0.21 7.50 14.14
CA TYR A 78 0.88 8.12 15.27
C TYR A 78 0.39 9.57 15.54
N GLU A 79 0.25 10.38 14.48
CA GLU A 79 -0.33 11.72 14.56
C GLU A 79 -1.77 11.71 15.10
N TRP A 80 -2.55 10.69 14.74
CA TRP A 80 -3.91 10.51 15.25
C TRP A 80 -3.89 10.15 16.74
N TRP A 81 -3.12 9.14 17.13
CA TRP A 81 -3.02 8.68 18.52
C TRP A 81 -2.57 9.80 19.48
N THR A 82 -1.52 10.55 19.09
CA THR A 82 -0.98 11.64 19.91
C THR A 82 -1.95 12.81 20.08
N LYS A 83 -2.83 13.07 19.11
CA LYS A 83 -3.89 14.08 19.24
C LYS A 83 -4.96 13.63 20.22
N GLU A 84 -5.40 12.38 20.11
CA GLU A 84 -6.43 11.80 20.99
C GLU A 84 -5.99 11.82 22.46
N THR A 85 -4.76 11.40 22.76
CA THR A 85 -4.20 11.45 24.13
C THR A 85 -4.13 12.88 24.71
N ARG A 86 -3.84 13.88 23.87
CA ARG A 86 -3.79 15.29 24.30
C ARG A 86 -5.19 15.84 24.61
N GLU A 87 -6.20 15.42 23.88
CA GLU A 87 -7.59 15.84 24.12
C GLU A 87 -8.14 15.21 25.39
N GLU A 88 -7.81 13.94 25.65
CA GLU A 88 -8.19 13.24 26.88
C GLU A 88 -7.56 13.89 28.12
N SER A 89 -6.29 14.30 28.04
CA SER A 89 -5.59 14.98 29.15
C SER A 89 -6.11 16.39 29.46
N ARG A 90 -6.92 16.99 28.57
CA ARG A 90 -7.48 18.35 28.73
C ARG A 90 -8.92 18.34 29.26
N ARG A 91 -9.57 17.18 29.31
CA ARG A 91 -10.92 17.00 29.86
C ARG A 91 -10.84 16.66 31.34
#